data_AF-A0A8W8KB23-F1
#
_entry.id   AF-A0A8W8KB23-F1
#
_cell.length_a   1.000
_cell.length_b   1.000
_cell.length_c   1.000
_cell.angle_alpha   90.00
_cell.angle_beta   90.00
_cell.angle_gamma   90.00
#
_symmetry.space_group_name_H-M   'P 1'
#
loop_
_entity.id
_entity.type
_entity.pdbx_description
1 polymer ?
#
loop_
_entity_poly.entity_id
_entity_poly.type
_entity_poly.pdbx_seq_one_letter_code
_entity_poly.pdbx_strand_id
1 'polypeptide(L)'
;LIIGTTGTETRFLSESELPDQARLNFSQPMSPKSQMSEDAQLAEALAKSQNDGTQPGPSSENKTVNPSASIKADYPEEVIQRLMNNGFSRQEVIQELAAANGNVDQALAALFAKSFQLPK
;
A
#
# COMPACT_ATOMS: atom_id res chain seq x y z
N LEU A 1 -16.73 25.19 6.81
CA LEU A 1 -16.94 24.27 7.95
C LEU A 1 -15.85 24.59 8.98
N ILE A 2 -16.19 24.98 10.20
CA ILE A 2 -15.21 25.35 11.24
C ILE A 2 -14.94 24.08 12.06
N ILE A 3 -13.77 23.47 11.87
CA ILE A 3 -13.38 22.27 12.63
C ILE A 3 -12.59 22.73 13.86
N GLY A 4 -13.22 22.71 15.03
CA GLY A 4 -12.59 22.94 16.34
C GLY A 4 -12.45 24.42 16.78
N THR A 5 -12.27 24.63 18.09
CA THR A 5 -12.23 25.93 18.79
C THR A 5 -10.94 26.75 18.57
N THR A 6 -10.01 26.25 17.76
CA THR A 6 -8.68 26.85 17.51
C THR A 6 -8.69 27.93 16.41
N GLY A 7 -9.86 28.30 15.88
CA GLY A 7 -10.02 29.41 14.92
C GLY A 7 -9.22 29.27 13.63
N THR A 8 -8.61 28.10 13.39
CA THR A 8 -7.75 27.82 12.24
C THR A 8 -8.63 27.27 11.13
N GLU A 9 -8.84 28.04 10.06
CA GLU A 9 -9.64 27.61 8.92
C GLU A 9 -8.76 26.78 7.96
N THR A 10 -8.96 25.47 7.93
CA THR A 10 -8.38 24.62 6.89
C THR A 10 -9.33 24.60 5.70
N ARG A 11 -8.90 25.16 4.56
CA ARG A 11 -9.66 25.02 3.31
C ARG A 11 -9.57 23.57 2.83
N PHE A 12 -10.68 23.06 2.30
CA PHE A 12 -10.65 21.78 1.60
C PHE A 12 -9.75 21.91 0.37
N LEU A 13 -8.77 21.01 0.28
CA LEU A 13 -7.94 20.85 -0.91
C LEU A 13 -8.80 20.21 -2.01
N SER A 14 -8.68 20.71 -3.24
CA SER A 14 -9.30 20.04 -4.39
C SER A 14 -8.63 18.67 -4.62
N GLU A 15 -9.28 17.75 -5.35
CA GLU A 15 -8.72 16.41 -5.59
C GLU A 15 -7.30 16.44 -6.18
N SER A 16 -7.01 17.45 -7.02
CA SER A 16 -5.69 17.67 -7.61
C SER A 16 -4.61 18.09 -6.61
N GLU A 17 -5.01 18.59 -5.45
CA GLU A 17 -4.13 19.10 -4.39
C GLU A 17 -4.01 18.13 -3.22
N LEU A 18 -4.82 17.06 -3.21
CA LEU A 18 -4.65 15.97 -2.27
C LEU A 18 -3.42 15.13 -2.65
N PRO A 19 -2.64 14.65 -1.66
CA PRO A 19 -1.60 13.65 -1.91
C PRO A 19 -2.17 12.45 -2.67
N ASP A 20 -1.39 11.82 -3.54
CA ASP A 20 -1.86 10.69 -4.36
C ASP A 20 -2.43 9.52 -3.55
N GLN A 21 -2.01 9.39 -2.29
CA GLN A 21 -2.53 8.40 -1.33
C GLN A 21 -3.96 8.69 -0.83
N ALA A 22 -4.39 9.96 -0.86
CA ALA A 22 -5.73 10.40 -0.45
C ALA A 22 -6.63 10.71 -1.66
N ARG A 23 -6.08 10.70 -2.86
CA ARG A 23 -6.84 10.77 -4.10
C ARG A 23 -7.55 9.43 -4.28
N LEU A 24 -8.87 9.44 -4.09
CA LEU A 24 -9.71 8.31 -4.46
C LEU A 24 -9.42 8.04 -5.95
N ASN A 25 -8.97 6.83 -6.31
CA ASN A 25 -8.50 6.48 -7.66
C ASN A 25 -9.61 6.64 -8.73
N PHE A 26 -9.95 7.86 -9.11
CA PHE A 26 -10.77 8.17 -10.28
C PHE A 26 -9.95 8.09 -11.58
N SER A 27 -8.61 8.05 -11.47
CA SER A 27 -7.68 7.99 -12.59
C SER A 27 -7.15 6.58 -12.90
N GLN A 28 -7.56 5.54 -12.17
CA GLN A 28 -7.55 4.22 -12.80
C GLN A 28 -8.83 4.15 -13.64
N PRO A 29 -8.75 4.08 -14.98
CA PRO A 29 -9.93 3.69 -15.72
C PRO A 29 -10.29 2.30 -15.21
N MET A 30 -11.41 2.18 -14.48
CA MET A 30 -12.07 0.89 -14.44
C MET A 30 -12.25 0.50 -15.89
N SER A 31 -11.60 -0.59 -16.27
CA SER A 31 -11.78 -1.11 -17.62
C SER A 31 -13.28 -1.27 -17.85
N PRO A 32 -13.83 -0.94 -19.03
CA PRO A 32 -15.27 -1.07 -19.29
C PRO A 32 -15.77 -2.52 -19.09
N LYS A 33 -14.83 -3.46 -19.02
CA LYS A 33 -15.03 -4.86 -18.68
C LYS A 33 -15.28 -5.12 -17.18
N SER A 34 -14.78 -4.29 -16.27
CA SER A 34 -14.97 -4.45 -14.82
C SER A 34 -16.36 -3.96 -14.37
N GLN A 35 -16.80 -2.78 -14.83
CA GLN A 35 -18.12 -2.23 -14.49
C GLN A 35 -19.29 -3.13 -14.93
N MET A 36 -19.29 -3.64 -16.17
CA MET A 36 -20.38 -4.53 -16.63
C MET A 36 -20.35 -5.90 -15.93
N SER A 37 -19.16 -6.34 -15.48
CA SER A 37 -19.01 -7.58 -14.74
C SER A 37 -19.52 -7.45 -13.30
N GLU A 38 -19.31 -6.32 -12.65
CA GLU A 38 -19.82 -6.05 -11.30
C GLU A 38 -21.35 -6.00 -11.27
N ASP A 39 -21.98 -5.33 -12.25
CA ASP A 39 -23.44 -5.24 -12.31
C ASP A 39 -24.09 -6.60 -12.64
N ALA A 40 -23.50 -7.36 -13.58
CA ALA A 40 -23.95 -8.70 -13.92
C ALA A 40 -23.78 -9.70 -12.75
N GLN A 41 -22.66 -9.62 -12.02
CA GLN A 41 -22.41 -10.47 -10.85
C GLN A 41 -23.40 -10.17 -9.72
N LEU A 42 -23.75 -8.90 -9.51
CA LEU A 42 -24.74 -8.51 -8.50
C LEU A 42 -26.15 -9.01 -8.86
N ALA A 43 -26.55 -8.84 -10.12
CA ALA A 43 -27.85 -9.31 -10.63
C ALA A 43 -27.98 -10.84 -10.59
N GLU A 44 -26.92 -11.57 -10.96
CA GLU A 44 -26.93 -13.03 -10.95
C GLU A 44 -26.97 -13.60 -9.52
N ALA A 45 -26.20 -13.03 -8.58
CA ALA A 45 -26.21 -13.45 -7.18
C ALA A 45 -27.59 -13.28 -6.51
N LEU A 46 -28.30 -12.20 -6.84
CA LEU A 46 -29.67 -11.93 -6.37
C LEU A 46 -30.70 -12.92 -6.93
N ALA A 47 -30.58 -13.28 -8.23
CA ALA A 47 -31.47 -14.25 -8.87
C ALA A 47 -31.22 -15.69 -8.38
N LYS A 48 -29.94 -16.08 -8.20
CA LYS A 48 -29.54 -17.41 -7.70
C LYS A 48 -29.97 -17.63 -6.25
N SER A 49 -29.82 -16.62 -5.39
CA SER A 49 -30.14 -16.73 -3.95
C SER A 49 -31.63 -16.91 -3.68
N GLN A 50 -32.50 -16.44 -4.58
CA GLN A 50 -33.94 -16.63 -4.44
C GLN A 50 -34.41 -17.97 -5.01
N ASN A 51 -33.69 -18.57 -5.96
CA ASN A 51 -34.03 -19.87 -6.56
C ASN A 51 -33.53 -21.07 -5.74
N ASP A 52 -33.98 -21.08 -4.49
CA ASP A 52 -34.88 -22.17 -4.12
C ASP A 52 -34.33 -23.59 -4.26
N GLY A 53 -33.97 -24.15 -3.12
CA GLY A 53 -33.65 -25.54 -2.99
C GLY A 53 -32.43 -25.77 -2.14
N THR A 54 -32.69 -26.02 -0.87
CA THR A 54 -31.81 -26.79 0.01
C THR A 54 -30.49 -26.13 0.43
N GLN A 55 -30.62 -25.46 1.56
CA GLN A 55 -29.80 -25.66 2.76
C GLN A 55 -28.31 -25.27 2.74
N PRO A 56 -27.76 -24.92 3.93
CA PRO A 56 -26.80 -23.84 4.03
C PRO A 56 -25.40 -24.26 4.53
N GLY A 57 -24.40 -23.50 4.05
CA GLY A 57 -23.22 -23.06 4.81
C GLY A 57 -21.93 -23.88 4.65
N PRO A 58 -20.81 -23.46 5.30
CA PRO A 58 -20.50 -22.13 5.87
C PRO A 58 -19.02 -21.63 5.74
N SER A 59 -18.80 -20.36 6.13
CA SER A 59 -17.63 -19.79 6.88
C SER A 59 -16.30 -19.32 6.24
N SER A 60 -15.99 -18.04 6.57
CA SER A 60 -14.74 -17.46 7.10
C SER A 60 -13.48 -17.29 6.24
N GLU A 61 -13.01 -16.05 6.02
CA GLU A 61 -11.93 -15.36 6.79
C GLU A 61 -11.57 -13.99 6.19
N ASN A 62 -11.17 -13.06 7.07
CA ASN A 62 -11.05 -11.61 6.84
C ASN A 62 -9.56 -11.20 6.81
N LYS A 63 -9.08 -10.49 5.78
CA LYS A 63 -7.71 -9.94 5.74
C LYS A 63 -7.68 -8.49 5.23
N THR A 64 -7.54 -7.57 6.17
CA THR A 64 -7.30 -6.13 5.96
C THR A 64 -5.86 -5.90 5.48
N VAL A 65 -5.67 -5.22 4.35
CA VAL A 65 -4.39 -4.62 3.93
C VAL A 65 -4.63 -3.22 3.34
N ASN A 66 -3.93 -2.25 3.92
CA ASN A 66 -3.98 -0.81 3.61
C ASN A 66 -2.93 -0.48 2.52
N PRO A 67 -3.29 0.10 1.35
CA PRO A 67 -2.34 0.30 0.26
C PRO A 67 -1.82 1.73 0.26
N SER A 68 -0.58 1.93 0.67
CA SER A 68 0.08 3.23 0.58
C SER A 68 1.60 3.07 0.61
N ALA A 69 2.23 2.86 -0.55
CA ALA A 69 3.54 3.42 -0.92
C ALA A 69 4.05 2.86 -2.25
N SER A 70 4.05 3.72 -3.27
CA SER A 70 5.19 4.01 -4.16
C SER A 70 6.01 2.83 -4.74
N ILE A 71 5.91 2.65 -6.06
CA ILE A 71 6.85 1.90 -6.91
C ILE A 71 8.28 2.46 -6.76
N LYS A 72 9.04 1.96 -5.77
CA LYS A 72 10.51 2.03 -5.72
C LYS A 72 11.02 0.81 -4.97
N ALA A 73 11.24 -0.24 -5.76
CA ALA A 73 11.66 -1.58 -5.37
C ALA A 73 10.66 -2.28 -4.43
N ASP A 74 10.33 -3.53 -4.78
CA ASP A 74 9.39 -4.39 -4.06
C ASP A 74 10.02 -4.88 -2.74
N TYR A 75 10.51 -3.95 -1.94
CA TYR A 75 11.11 -4.22 -0.66
C TYR A 75 10.15 -3.73 0.41
N PRO A 76 9.81 -4.58 1.40
CA PRO A 76 8.90 -4.21 2.45
C PRO A 76 9.40 -2.94 3.13
N GLU A 77 8.54 -1.92 3.18
CA GLU A 77 8.87 -0.63 3.78
C GLU A 77 9.35 -0.80 5.23
N GLU A 78 8.79 -1.78 5.95
CA GLU A 78 9.20 -2.15 7.30
C GLU A 78 10.71 -2.46 7.41
N VAL A 79 11.26 -3.17 6.40
CA VAL A 79 12.69 -3.47 6.35
C VAL A 79 13.49 -2.20 6.10
N ILE A 80 13.02 -1.36 5.17
CA ILE A 80 13.69 -0.09 4.85
C ILE A 80 13.71 0.81 6.09
N GLN A 81 12.58 0.94 6.80
CA GLN A 81 12.46 1.71 8.04
C GLN A 81 13.36 1.15 9.14
N ARG A 82 13.42 -0.19 9.31
CA ARG A 82 14.30 -0.83 10.29
C ARG A 82 15.75 -0.46 10.02
N LEU A 83 16.21 -0.57 8.78
CA LEU A 83 17.58 -0.23 8.41
C LEU A 83 17.85 1.28 8.54
N MET A 84 16.87 2.13 8.23
CA MET A 84 16.98 3.57 8.48
C MET A 84 17.12 3.92 9.97
N ASN A 85 16.40 3.20 10.83
CA ASN A 85 16.48 3.38 12.27
C ASN A 85 17.84 2.93 12.85
N ASN A 86 18.60 2.12 12.10
CA ASN A 86 20.00 1.78 12.44
C ASN A 86 21.00 2.88 12.03
N GLY A 87 20.53 4.02 11.51
CA GLY A 87 21.37 5.18 11.16
C GLY A 87 21.75 5.27 9.69
N PHE A 88 21.25 4.38 8.84
CA PHE A 88 21.53 4.39 7.40
C PHE A 88 20.51 5.25 6.64
N SER A 89 20.95 5.94 5.59
CA SER A 89 20.02 6.72 4.76
C SER A 89 19.18 5.82 3.85
N ARG A 90 17.92 6.20 3.59
CA ARG A 90 17.00 5.45 2.72
C ARG A 90 17.63 5.04 1.39
N GLN A 91 18.43 5.91 0.79
CA GLN A 91 19.11 5.64 -0.48
C GLN A 91 20.15 4.52 -0.37
N GLU A 92 20.93 4.49 0.71
CA GLU A 92 21.92 3.41 0.93
C GLU A 92 21.22 2.08 1.21
N VAL A 93 20.14 2.12 1.97
CA VAL A 93 19.31 0.95 2.26
C VAL A 93 18.71 0.38 0.98
N ILE A 94 18.14 1.20 0.11
CA ILE A 94 17.58 0.74 -1.16
C ILE A 94 18.68 0.19 -2.09
N GLN A 95 19.84 0.86 -2.12
CA GLN A 95 20.98 0.41 -2.91
C GLN A 95 21.47 -0.96 -2.47
N GLU A 96 21.58 -1.18 -1.16
CA GLU A 96 22.03 -2.46 -0.60
C GLU A 96 20.97 -3.54 -0.65
N LEU A 97 19.69 -3.22 -0.47
CA LEU A 97 18.62 -4.18 -0.74
C LEU A 97 18.59 -4.58 -2.22
N ALA A 98 18.87 -3.65 -3.13
CA ALA A 98 18.99 -3.96 -4.56
C ALA A 98 20.18 -4.88 -4.85
N ALA A 99 21.35 -4.63 -4.23
CA ALA A 99 22.52 -5.49 -4.37
C ALA A 99 22.33 -6.88 -3.74
N ALA A 100 21.65 -6.93 -2.60
CA ALA A 100 21.36 -8.15 -1.83
C ALA A 100 20.13 -8.93 -2.33
N ASN A 101 19.53 -8.56 -3.47
CA ASN A 101 18.32 -9.17 -4.03
C ASN A 101 17.15 -9.22 -3.03
N GLY A 102 17.03 -8.20 -2.17
CA GLY A 102 16.01 -8.11 -1.13
C GLY A 102 16.30 -8.85 0.18
N ASN A 103 17.50 -9.43 0.33
CA ASN A 103 17.89 -10.07 1.60
C ASN A 103 18.30 -9.02 2.64
N VAL A 104 17.52 -8.94 3.72
CA VAL A 104 17.70 -7.98 4.81
C VAL A 104 19.05 -8.15 5.49
N ASP A 105 19.41 -9.37 5.87
CA ASP A 105 20.65 -9.66 6.59
C ASP A 105 21.90 -9.34 5.75
N GLN A 106 21.86 -9.62 4.44
CA GLN A 106 22.95 -9.27 3.53
C GLN A 106 23.06 -7.76 3.34
N ALA A 107 21.94 -7.07 3.12
CA ALA A 107 21.94 -5.62 2.98
C ALA A 107 22.43 -4.93 4.27
N LEU A 108 22.02 -5.44 5.43
CA LEU A 108 22.48 -4.94 6.73
C LEU A 108 23.98 -5.18 6.92
N ALA A 109 24.47 -6.39 6.64
CA ALA A 109 25.89 -6.72 6.74
C ALA A 109 26.75 -5.84 5.81
N ALA A 110 26.29 -5.60 4.59
CA ALA A 110 26.99 -4.76 3.64
C ALA A 110 26.97 -3.27 4.02
N LEU A 111 25.84 -2.76 4.54
CA LEU A 111 25.76 -1.41 5.12
C LEU A 111 26.75 -1.23 6.27
N PHE A 112 26.84 -2.20 7.17
CA PHE A 112 27.83 -2.17 8.26
C PHE A 112 29.26 -2.23 7.72
N ALA A 113 29.57 -3.14 6.80
CA ALA A 113 30.90 -3.24 6.22
C ALA A 113 31.35 -1.92 5.57
N LYS A 114 30.43 -1.22 4.90
CA LYS A 114 30.66 0.09 4.29
C LYS A 114 30.79 1.22 5.31
N SER A 115 30.06 1.15 6.42
CA SER A 115 30.18 2.08 7.55
C SER A 115 31.49 1.95 8.32
N PHE A 116 32.15 0.79 8.27
CA PHE A 116 33.42 0.52 8.94
C PHE A 116 34.64 0.68 8.03
N GLN A 117 34.51 1.32 6.87
CA GLN A 117 35.65 1.53 5.98
C GLN A 117 36.70 2.43 6.67
N LEU A 118 37.75 1.79 7.23
CA LEU A 118 38.95 2.45 7.69
C LEU A 118 39.58 3.23 6.52
N PRO A 119 39.99 4.51 6.73
CA PRO A 119 40.84 5.19 5.76
C PRO A 119 42.12 4.39 5.54
N LYS A 120 42.56 4.28 4.28
CA LYS A 120 43.91 3.78 3.95
C LYS A 120 44.94 4.86 4.21
#